data_AF-A0A9X3D087-F1
#
_entry.id   AF-A0A9X3D087-F1
#
_cell.length_a   1.000
_cell.length_b   1.000
_cell.length_c   1.000
_cell.angle_alpha   90.00
_cell.angle_beta   90.00
_cell.angle_gamma   90.00
#
_symmetry.space_group_name_H-M   'P 1'
#
loop_
_entity.id
_entity.type
_entity.pdbx_description
1 polymer ?
#
loop_
_entity_poly.entity_id
_entity_poly.type
_entity_poly.pdbx_seq_one_letter_code
_entity_poly.pdbx_strand_id
1 'polypeptide(L)'
;VSNKPRLLNGFNSKAEWKADSIRASTTLSSIADGTQYEGNGALRLNYDFTGNKSGTAASYAVASKRIAIPGKPKAIGAWVYGDGKSHWLRGRVYDAQGKEVTIDFTKEAGLNWKGWKYVQAQLPSTVRYPLSFDRIYLAEPAISKQNKGSIVFDQLQAVYDLPHAETYFETGSDTRTAPANKQWKVDFNIPLSPLSITKENIYVENSKGERMPISVKLSNDLKTVLVNAPSAGYRSGENYRLTVTKYVTSTKGMGLRKDFYMTFKAQ
;
A
#
# COMPACT_ATOMS: atom_id res chain seq x y z
N VAL A 1 24.60 -11.18 -12.86
CA VAL A 1 23.46 -10.23 -12.73
C VAL A 1 22.51 -10.83 -11.71
N SER A 2 22.17 -10.11 -10.65
CA SER A 2 21.27 -10.60 -9.59
C SER A 2 19.84 -10.71 -10.14
N ASN A 3 19.13 -11.79 -9.80
CA ASN A 3 17.71 -11.96 -10.13
C ASN A 3 16.77 -11.28 -9.11
N LYS A 4 17.33 -10.60 -8.10
CA LYS A 4 16.53 -9.85 -7.12
C LYS A 4 15.74 -8.72 -7.80
N PRO A 5 14.56 -8.36 -7.29
CA PRO A 5 13.85 -7.17 -7.73
C PRO A 5 14.76 -5.94 -7.70
N ARG A 6 14.58 -5.07 -8.68
CA ARG A 6 15.35 -3.82 -8.79
C ARG A 6 14.43 -2.63 -8.63
N LEU A 7 14.72 -1.77 -7.67
CA LEU A 7 14.08 -0.47 -7.52
C LEU A 7 14.30 0.37 -8.79
N LEU A 8 13.21 0.84 -9.38
CA LEU A 8 13.18 1.73 -10.53
C LEU A 8 12.96 3.19 -10.10
N ASN A 9 12.03 3.41 -9.16
CA ASN A 9 11.77 4.73 -8.58
C ASN A 9 11.07 4.58 -7.22
N GLY A 10 11.50 5.33 -6.22
CA GLY A 10 10.90 5.31 -4.87
C GLY A 10 9.77 6.32 -4.67
N PHE A 11 9.33 7.04 -5.71
CA PHE A 11 8.29 8.07 -5.62
C PHE A 11 8.55 9.20 -4.62
N ASN A 12 9.81 9.44 -4.26
CA ASN A 12 10.21 10.40 -3.23
C ASN A 12 9.88 11.87 -3.58
N SER A 13 9.63 12.19 -4.86
CA SER A 13 9.37 13.56 -5.30
C SER A 13 8.36 13.63 -6.45
N LYS A 14 7.31 14.45 -6.26
CA LYS A 14 6.37 14.84 -7.31
C LYS A 14 7.04 15.50 -8.51
N ALA A 15 8.25 16.07 -8.39
CA ALA A 15 8.94 16.70 -9.53
C ALA A 15 9.25 15.72 -10.68
N GLU A 16 9.39 14.43 -10.36
CA GLU A 16 9.64 13.36 -11.34
C GLU A 16 8.35 12.92 -12.09
N TRP A 17 7.19 13.50 -11.73
CA TRP A 17 5.88 13.05 -12.20
C TRP A 17 4.97 14.21 -12.62
N LYS A 18 4.15 13.96 -13.64
CA LYS A 18 3.13 14.88 -14.16
C LYS A 18 1.75 14.25 -14.01
N ALA A 19 0.80 15.06 -13.55
CA ALA A 19 -0.61 14.67 -13.53
C ALA A 19 -1.16 14.78 -14.96
N ASP A 20 -1.96 13.80 -15.36
CA ASP A 20 -2.73 13.82 -16.61
C ASP A 20 -4.08 13.11 -16.37
N SER A 21 -5.06 13.33 -17.23
CA SER A 21 -6.39 12.72 -17.08
C SER A 21 -7.18 12.58 -18.38
N ILE A 22 -8.12 11.64 -18.36
CA ILE A 22 -9.20 11.54 -19.35
C ILE A 22 -10.52 11.56 -18.58
N ARG A 23 -11.39 12.54 -18.88
CA ARG A 23 -12.71 12.70 -18.26
C ARG A 23 -12.65 12.70 -16.72
N ALA A 24 -11.60 13.29 -16.17
CA ALA A 24 -11.33 13.32 -14.74
C ALA A 24 -10.54 14.58 -14.36
N SER A 25 -10.55 14.94 -13.09
CA SER A 25 -9.57 15.85 -12.49
C SER A 25 -8.51 15.05 -11.74
N THR A 26 -7.23 15.39 -11.90
CA THR A 26 -6.11 14.68 -11.26
C THR A 26 -5.11 15.65 -10.68
N THR A 27 -4.66 15.40 -9.44
CA THR A 27 -3.53 16.12 -8.83
C THR A 27 -2.54 15.14 -8.23
N LEU A 28 -1.27 15.54 -8.21
CA LEU A 28 -0.18 14.79 -7.59
C LEU A 28 0.46 15.60 -6.47
N SER A 29 0.83 14.95 -5.37
CA SER A 29 1.60 15.55 -4.28
C SER A 29 2.61 14.56 -3.68
N SER A 30 3.73 15.08 -3.16
CA SER A 30 4.67 14.28 -2.37
C SER A 30 4.12 14.05 -0.96
N ILE A 31 4.38 12.88 -0.41
CA ILE A 31 4.22 12.54 1.02
C ILE A 31 5.61 12.38 1.61
N ALA A 32 5.88 12.99 2.76
CA ALA A 32 7.13 12.85 3.51
C ALA A 32 6.90 12.96 5.04
N ASP A 33 5.69 12.62 5.50
CA ASP A 33 5.25 12.77 6.89
C ASP A 33 5.44 11.48 7.71
N GLY A 34 6.16 10.49 7.18
CA GLY A 34 6.36 9.19 7.79
C GLY A 34 5.25 8.17 7.49
N THR A 35 4.29 8.50 6.61
CA THR A 35 3.24 7.55 6.16
C THR A 35 3.56 6.83 4.86
N GLN A 36 4.69 7.17 4.21
CA GLN A 36 5.24 6.40 3.10
C GLN A 36 5.53 4.95 3.50
N TYR A 37 5.56 4.04 2.51
CA TYR A 37 5.83 2.63 2.79
C TYR A 37 7.29 2.43 3.18
N GLU A 38 8.20 3.01 2.40
CA GLU A 38 9.64 2.93 2.64
C GLU A 38 10.36 4.22 2.21
N GLY A 39 11.53 4.49 2.79
CA GLY A 39 12.36 5.63 2.41
C GLY A 39 11.79 6.98 2.88
N ASN A 40 12.07 8.02 2.09
CA ASN A 40 11.88 9.41 2.51
C ASN A 40 10.62 10.06 1.93
N GLY A 41 9.88 9.36 1.05
CA GLY A 41 8.60 9.84 0.59
C GLY A 41 7.88 8.91 -0.37
N ALA A 42 6.67 9.31 -0.74
CA ALA A 42 5.79 8.60 -1.65
C ALA A 42 4.98 9.58 -2.51
N LEU A 43 4.35 9.09 -3.58
CA LEU A 43 3.56 9.92 -4.50
C LEU A 43 2.07 9.68 -4.28
N ARG A 44 1.34 10.71 -3.85
CA ARG A 44 -0.12 10.70 -3.79
C ARG A 44 -0.70 11.10 -5.14
N LEU A 45 -1.69 10.34 -5.60
CA LEU A 45 -2.56 10.69 -6.71
C LEU A 45 -3.98 10.88 -6.19
N ASN A 46 -4.51 12.10 -6.32
CA ASN A 46 -5.93 12.37 -6.07
C ASN A 46 -6.66 12.35 -7.41
N TYR A 47 -7.79 11.65 -7.46
CA TYR A 47 -8.61 11.52 -8.66
C TYR A 47 -10.04 11.95 -8.37
N ASP A 48 -10.68 12.56 -9.36
CA ASP A 48 -12.11 12.83 -9.36
C ASP A 48 -12.74 12.44 -10.70
N PHE A 49 -13.50 11.35 -10.71
CA PHE A 49 -14.23 10.85 -11.88
C PHE A 49 -15.70 11.28 -11.92
N THR A 50 -16.18 12.05 -10.92
CA THR A 50 -17.62 12.33 -10.73
C THR A 50 -18.22 13.27 -11.78
N GLY A 51 -17.38 14.04 -12.48
CA GLY A 51 -17.81 14.99 -13.51
C GLY A 51 -18.18 14.36 -14.84
N ASN A 52 -17.85 13.08 -15.07
CA ASN A 52 -18.04 12.42 -16.36
C ASN A 52 -19.47 11.88 -16.54
N LYS A 53 -19.94 11.85 -17.79
CA LYS A 53 -21.29 11.37 -18.16
C LYS A 53 -21.28 10.14 -19.07
N SER A 54 -20.15 9.81 -19.71
CA SER A 54 -20.04 8.64 -20.58
C SER A 54 -18.61 8.14 -20.75
N GLY A 55 -18.46 6.84 -21.03
CA GLY A 55 -17.17 6.20 -21.27
C GLY A 55 -16.22 6.14 -20.07
N THR A 56 -15.03 5.62 -20.32
CA THR A 56 -13.98 5.41 -19.30
C THR A 56 -13.35 6.73 -18.85
N ALA A 57 -13.26 6.92 -17.54
CA ALA A 57 -12.45 7.96 -16.90
C ALA A 57 -11.10 7.38 -16.48
N ALA A 58 -10.05 8.20 -16.50
CA ALA A 58 -8.72 7.80 -16.07
C ALA A 58 -7.90 8.95 -15.48
N SER A 59 -7.08 8.63 -14.48
CA SER A 59 -6.17 9.55 -13.80
C SER A 59 -4.76 8.97 -13.77
N TYR A 60 -3.79 9.73 -14.27
CA TYR A 60 -2.43 9.23 -14.50
C TYR A 60 -1.40 9.96 -13.64
N ALA A 61 -0.42 9.18 -13.14
CA ALA A 61 0.90 9.68 -12.76
C ALA A 61 1.87 9.31 -13.90
N VAL A 62 2.22 10.30 -14.72
CA VAL A 62 3.11 10.15 -15.88
C VAL A 62 4.53 10.51 -15.47
N ALA A 63 5.51 9.64 -15.74
CA ALA A 63 6.90 9.95 -15.47
C ALA A 63 7.36 11.13 -16.36
N SER A 64 7.97 12.15 -15.76
CA SER A 64 8.49 13.33 -16.48
C SER A 64 9.55 12.95 -17.53
N LYS A 65 10.25 11.84 -17.29
CA LYS A 65 11.14 11.15 -18.22
C LYS A 65 10.89 9.65 -18.06
N ARG A 66 10.73 8.92 -19.17
CA ARG A 66 10.55 7.46 -19.12
C ARG A 66 11.69 6.81 -18.36
N ILE A 67 11.34 5.93 -17.42
CA ILE A 67 12.30 5.28 -16.53
C ILE A 67 12.79 4.02 -17.22
N ALA A 68 14.09 3.96 -17.54
CA ALA A 68 14.67 2.77 -18.17
C ALA A 68 14.53 1.55 -17.25
N ILE A 69 14.08 0.43 -17.82
CA ILE A 69 13.95 -0.83 -17.10
C ILE A 69 15.08 -1.77 -17.53
N PRO A 70 16.05 -2.04 -16.65
CA PRO A 70 17.23 -2.82 -17.02
C PRO A 70 16.92 -4.30 -17.27
N GLY A 71 17.64 -4.93 -18.18
CA GLY A 71 17.55 -6.37 -18.41
C GLY A 71 16.21 -6.83 -18.99
N LYS A 72 15.75 -8.01 -18.57
CA LYS A 72 14.54 -8.67 -19.06
C LYS A 72 13.59 -9.03 -17.92
N PRO A 73 12.91 -8.05 -17.28
CA PRO A 73 11.97 -8.32 -16.20
C PRO A 73 10.79 -9.18 -16.67
N LYS A 74 10.24 -10.00 -15.77
CA LYS A 74 9.00 -10.76 -15.99
C LYS A 74 7.76 -9.98 -15.53
N ALA A 75 7.91 -9.04 -14.61
CA ALA A 75 6.83 -8.20 -14.10
C ALA A 75 7.34 -6.82 -13.64
N ILE A 76 6.40 -5.89 -13.45
CA ILE A 76 6.61 -4.62 -12.76
C ILE A 76 5.83 -4.67 -11.44
N GLY A 77 6.47 -4.31 -10.34
CA GLY A 77 5.86 -4.27 -9.01
C GLY A 77 5.79 -2.85 -8.46
N ALA A 78 4.84 -2.60 -7.57
CA ALA A 78 4.77 -1.36 -6.79
C ALA A 78 4.03 -1.58 -5.47
N TRP A 79 4.40 -0.81 -4.45
CA TRP A 79 3.61 -0.68 -3.23
C TRP A 79 2.53 0.38 -3.45
N VAL A 80 1.29 0.05 -3.10
CA VAL A 80 0.13 0.92 -3.33
C VAL A 80 -0.74 1.03 -2.08
N TYR A 81 -0.88 2.24 -1.56
CA TYR A 81 -1.86 2.54 -0.53
C TYR A 81 -3.23 2.71 -1.20
N GLY A 82 -4.11 1.73 -0.98
CA GLY A 82 -5.45 1.74 -1.55
C GLY A 82 -6.47 2.49 -0.68
N ASP A 83 -7.52 2.99 -1.31
CA ASP A 83 -8.68 3.61 -0.66
C ASP A 83 -9.92 2.71 -0.63
N GLY A 84 -9.83 1.53 -1.23
CA GLY A 84 -10.89 0.53 -1.30
C GLY A 84 -12.00 0.85 -2.30
N LYS A 85 -11.80 1.83 -3.20
CA LYS A 85 -12.84 2.30 -4.13
C LYS A 85 -13.03 1.42 -5.37
N SER A 86 -12.29 0.31 -5.47
CA SER A 86 -12.45 -0.72 -6.49
C SER A 86 -12.35 -0.19 -7.91
N HIS A 87 -11.34 0.63 -8.18
CA HIS A 87 -10.95 1.02 -9.53
C HIS A 87 -9.95 0.03 -10.13
N TRP A 88 -9.68 0.16 -11.43
CA TRP A 88 -8.69 -0.64 -12.13
C TRP A 88 -7.32 0.04 -12.08
N LEU A 89 -6.33 -0.60 -11.45
CA LEU A 89 -4.95 -0.11 -11.43
C LEU A 89 -4.13 -0.70 -12.57
N ARG A 90 -3.52 0.20 -13.35
CA ARG A 90 -2.83 -0.12 -14.61
C ARG A 90 -1.52 0.64 -14.72
N GLY A 91 -0.65 0.18 -15.61
CA GLY A 91 0.58 0.84 -15.99
C GLY A 91 0.80 0.81 -17.50
N ARG A 92 1.77 1.60 -17.96
CA ARG A 92 2.25 1.56 -19.35
C ARG A 92 3.76 1.45 -19.37
N VAL A 93 4.26 0.55 -20.21
CA VAL A 93 5.67 0.50 -20.61
C VAL A 93 5.79 0.71 -22.11
N TYR A 94 6.97 1.15 -22.55
CA TYR A 94 7.38 1.11 -23.95
C TYR A 94 8.40 0.01 -24.14
N ASP A 95 8.27 -0.71 -25.24
CA ASP A 95 9.25 -1.71 -25.65
C ASP A 95 10.37 -1.10 -26.52
N ALA A 96 11.33 -1.94 -26.93
CA ALA A 96 12.48 -1.52 -27.74
C ALA A 96 12.12 -0.97 -29.12
N GLN A 97 10.89 -1.22 -29.61
CA GLN A 97 10.39 -0.69 -30.88
C GLN A 97 9.59 0.61 -30.69
N GLY A 98 9.49 1.11 -29.46
CA GLY A 98 8.63 2.24 -29.13
C GLY A 98 7.15 1.89 -29.08
N LYS A 99 6.79 0.60 -29.04
CA LYS A 99 5.39 0.18 -28.90
C LYS A 99 4.92 0.40 -27.47
N GLU A 100 3.74 0.97 -27.33
CA GLU A 100 3.03 1.07 -26.04
C GLU A 100 2.47 -0.28 -25.63
N VAL A 101 2.75 -0.68 -24.39
CA VAL A 101 2.23 -1.91 -23.80
C VAL A 101 1.58 -1.55 -22.46
N THR A 102 0.26 -1.71 -22.40
CA THR A 102 -0.49 -1.59 -21.16
C THR A 102 -0.31 -2.87 -20.34
N ILE A 103 -0.06 -2.69 -19.05
CA ILE A 103 0.08 -3.77 -18.06
C ILE A 103 -0.91 -3.53 -16.92
N ASP A 104 -1.49 -4.60 -16.39
CA ASP A 104 -2.55 -4.50 -15.39
C ASP A 104 -2.02 -5.00 -14.03
N PHE A 105 -1.97 -4.11 -13.03
CA PHE A 105 -1.57 -4.48 -11.66
C PHE A 105 -2.72 -5.14 -10.89
N THR A 106 -3.95 -4.84 -11.30
CA THR A 106 -5.15 -5.51 -10.81
C THR A 106 -6.02 -5.87 -11.99
N LYS A 107 -6.96 -6.81 -11.80
CA LYS A 107 -8.14 -6.89 -12.67
C LYS A 107 -9.01 -5.63 -12.52
N GLU A 108 -9.99 -5.48 -13.40
CA GLU A 108 -11.04 -4.49 -13.23
C GLU A 108 -11.71 -4.65 -11.85
N ALA A 109 -12.02 -3.52 -11.21
CA ALA A 109 -12.50 -3.46 -9.84
C ALA A 109 -11.59 -4.08 -8.76
N GLY A 110 -10.31 -4.28 -9.07
CA GLY A 110 -9.37 -4.98 -8.20
C GLY A 110 -8.73 -4.12 -7.10
N LEU A 111 -8.78 -2.79 -7.17
CA LEU A 111 -8.28 -1.90 -6.10
C LEU A 111 -9.28 -1.78 -4.93
N ASN A 112 -9.57 -2.91 -4.29
CA ASN A 112 -10.61 -3.04 -3.27
C ASN A 112 -10.06 -3.09 -1.82
N TRP A 113 -8.76 -2.87 -1.63
CA TRP A 113 -8.13 -2.84 -0.31
C TRP A 113 -7.95 -1.41 0.20
N LYS A 114 -7.87 -1.29 1.53
CA LYS A 114 -7.41 -0.07 2.22
C LYS A 114 -6.06 -0.34 2.86
N GLY A 115 -5.16 0.64 2.83
CA GLY A 115 -3.80 0.47 3.33
C GLY A 115 -2.81 0.05 2.24
N TRP A 116 -1.56 -0.17 2.63
CA TRP A 116 -0.52 -0.60 1.69
C TRP A 116 -0.76 -2.03 1.20
N LYS A 117 -0.43 -2.29 -0.06
CA LYS A 117 -0.37 -3.63 -0.63
C LYS A 117 0.63 -3.63 -1.78
N TYR A 118 1.46 -4.66 -1.84
CA TYR A 118 2.30 -4.89 -3.00
C TYR A 118 1.47 -5.50 -4.14
N VAL A 119 1.56 -4.91 -5.32
CA VAL A 119 0.90 -5.38 -6.53
C VAL A 119 1.91 -5.53 -7.65
N GLN A 120 1.66 -6.51 -8.52
CA GLN A 120 2.53 -6.82 -9.65
C GLN A 120 1.72 -6.95 -10.92
N ALA A 121 2.24 -6.38 -12.01
CA ALA A 121 1.73 -6.53 -13.35
C ALA A 121 2.71 -7.36 -14.18
N GLN A 122 2.28 -8.55 -14.61
CA GLN A 122 3.08 -9.41 -15.48
C GLN A 122 3.25 -8.76 -16.86
N LEU A 123 4.46 -8.85 -17.40
CA LEU A 123 4.75 -8.38 -18.74
C LEU A 123 4.31 -9.44 -19.76
N PRO A 124 3.59 -9.06 -20.84
CA PRO A 124 3.27 -9.98 -21.91
C PRO A 124 4.54 -10.61 -22.50
N SER A 125 4.49 -11.89 -22.89
CA SER A 125 5.64 -12.57 -23.51
C SER A 125 6.07 -11.96 -24.86
N THR A 126 5.23 -11.10 -25.44
CA THR A 126 5.43 -10.45 -26.74
C THR A 126 6.27 -9.16 -26.66
N VAL A 127 6.63 -8.68 -25.46
CA VAL A 127 7.41 -7.45 -25.32
C VAL A 127 8.87 -7.64 -25.75
N ARG A 128 9.46 -6.59 -26.35
CA ARG A 128 10.86 -6.58 -26.80
C ARG A 128 11.71 -5.68 -25.90
N TYR A 129 12.82 -6.20 -25.40
CA TYR A 129 13.73 -5.48 -24.48
C TYR A 129 14.78 -4.66 -25.24
N PRO A 130 15.28 -3.54 -24.67
CA PRO A 130 14.98 -2.99 -23.34
C PRO A 130 13.59 -2.35 -23.24
N LEU A 131 13.02 -2.32 -22.03
CA LEU A 131 11.76 -1.63 -21.75
C LEU A 131 12.02 -0.28 -21.07
N SER A 132 11.02 0.61 -21.12
CA SER A 132 10.97 1.79 -20.27
C SER A 132 9.58 1.99 -19.68
N PHE A 133 9.50 2.39 -18.41
CA PHE A 133 8.25 2.67 -17.72
C PHE A 133 7.79 4.11 -18.01
N ASP A 134 6.50 4.27 -18.28
CA ASP A 134 5.92 5.56 -18.68
C ASP A 134 4.95 6.13 -17.64
N ARG A 135 3.99 5.33 -17.16
CA ARG A 135 2.97 5.80 -16.21
C ARG A 135 2.36 4.68 -15.38
N ILE A 136 1.88 5.03 -14.20
CA ILE A 136 0.92 4.25 -13.39
C ILE A 136 -0.38 5.05 -13.27
N TYR A 137 -1.53 4.38 -13.34
CA TYR A 137 -2.80 5.08 -13.45
C TYR A 137 -4.01 4.26 -13.01
N LEU A 138 -5.08 4.98 -12.69
CA LEU A 138 -6.41 4.41 -12.46
C LEU A 138 -7.27 4.56 -13.70
N ALA A 139 -8.10 3.56 -13.96
CA ALA A 139 -9.19 3.62 -14.92
C ALA A 139 -10.49 3.11 -14.29
N GLU A 140 -11.61 3.73 -14.69
CA GLU A 140 -12.94 3.28 -14.30
C GLU A 140 -13.89 3.34 -15.51
N PRO A 141 -14.20 2.20 -16.15
CA PRO A 141 -15.10 2.16 -17.29
C PRO A 141 -16.58 2.29 -16.91
N ALA A 142 -16.98 1.87 -15.71
CA ALA A 142 -18.38 1.88 -15.31
C ALA A 142 -18.77 3.23 -14.69
N ILE A 143 -19.63 3.98 -15.37
CA ILE A 143 -20.11 5.31 -14.92
C ILE A 143 -20.67 5.25 -13.50
N SER A 144 -21.43 4.21 -13.15
CA SER A 144 -22.01 4.05 -11.81
C SER A 144 -20.98 3.86 -10.69
N LYS A 145 -19.73 3.54 -11.03
CA LYS A 145 -18.62 3.37 -10.09
C LYS A 145 -17.65 4.55 -10.09
N GLN A 146 -17.77 5.48 -11.03
CA GLN A 146 -16.91 6.67 -11.13
C GLN A 146 -17.11 7.56 -9.90
N ASN A 147 -16.13 7.53 -9.01
CA ASN A 147 -16.13 8.27 -7.75
C ASN A 147 -14.84 9.10 -7.64
N LYS A 148 -14.54 9.60 -6.44
CA LYS A 148 -13.33 10.37 -6.15
C LYS A 148 -12.65 9.85 -4.90
N GLY A 149 -11.34 9.99 -4.87
CA GLY A 149 -10.50 9.41 -3.82
C GLY A 149 -9.03 9.77 -3.98
N SER A 150 -8.20 9.01 -3.27
CA SER A 150 -6.75 9.19 -3.32
C SER A 150 -6.04 7.88 -3.06
N ILE A 151 -5.05 7.58 -3.88
CA ILE A 151 -4.13 6.46 -3.67
C ILE A 151 -2.71 6.98 -3.57
N VAL A 152 -1.82 6.15 -3.03
CA VAL A 152 -0.39 6.49 -2.90
C VAL A 152 0.46 5.39 -3.50
N PHE A 153 1.51 5.76 -4.20
CA PHE A 153 2.50 4.85 -4.79
C PHE A 153 3.85 4.99 -4.10
N ASP A 154 4.52 3.87 -3.90
CA ASP A 154 5.89 3.78 -3.39
C ASP A 154 6.60 2.57 -4.04
N GLN A 155 7.93 2.57 -4.03
CA GLN A 155 8.79 1.44 -4.43
C GLN A 155 8.40 0.79 -5.77
N LEU A 156 8.43 1.54 -6.88
CA LEU A 156 8.28 0.97 -8.23
C LEU A 156 9.48 0.08 -8.55
N GLN A 157 9.26 -1.17 -8.93
CA GLN A 157 10.31 -2.17 -9.10
C GLN A 157 10.17 -2.95 -10.41
N ALA A 158 11.31 -3.41 -10.94
CA ALA A 158 11.40 -4.46 -11.94
C ALA A 158 11.60 -5.81 -11.26
N VAL A 159 10.81 -6.81 -11.63
CA VAL A 159 10.83 -8.15 -11.05
C VAL A 159 11.32 -9.14 -12.11
N TYR A 160 12.37 -9.90 -11.82
CA TYR A 160 13.04 -10.79 -12.80
C TYR A 160 12.69 -12.26 -12.64
N ASP A 161 12.19 -12.66 -11.48
CA ASP A 161 11.75 -14.02 -11.19
C ASP A 161 10.34 -14.05 -10.62
N LEU A 162 9.58 -15.08 -10.98
CA LEU A 162 8.21 -15.30 -10.54
C LEU A 162 8.07 -16.75 -10.04
N PRO A 163 7.25 -17.01 -9.01
CA PRO A 163 6.49 -16.02 -8.23
C PRO A 163 7.41 -15.16 -7.36
N HIS A 164 7.13 -13.85 -7.34
CA HIS A 164 7.78 -12.91 -6.43
C HIS A 164 6.78 -12.46 -5.38
N ALA A 165 7.24 -12.27 -4.15
CA ALA A 165 6.45 -11.72 -3.06
C ALA A 165 7.32 -10.77 -2.24
N GLU A 166 6.76 -9.62 -1.88
CA GLU A 166 7.38 -8.71 -0.92
C GLU A 166 6.80 -8.98 0.49
N THR A 167 7.66 -8.88 1.49
CA THR A 167 7.28 -8.86 2.90
C THR A 167 6.62 -7.52 3.23
N TYR A 168 5.47 -7.54 3.90
CA TYR A 168 4.74 -6.31 4.27
C TYR A 168 5.48 -5.46 5.29
N PHE A 169 6.33 -6.10 6.09
CA PHE A 169 7.24 -5.46 7.02
C PHE A 169 8.46 -6.34 7.19
N GLU A 170 9.58 -5.69 7.47
CA GLU A 170 10.81 -6.37 7.87
C GLU A 170 10.77 -6.70 9.37
N THR A 171 11.38 -7.83 9.72
CA THR A 171 11.66 -8.19 11.12
C THR A 171 13.10 -7.80 11.46
N GLY A 172 13.30 -7.29 12.67
CA GLY A 172 14.60 -6.85 13.17
C GLY A 172 15.08 -7.68 14.35
N SER A 173 16.23 -7.30 14.89
CA SER A 173 16.77 -7.87 16.14
C SER A 173 15.86 -7.62 17.35
N ASP A 174 14.91 -6.69 17.24
CA ASP A 174 13.91 -6.33 18.24
C ASP A 174 12.61 -7.15 18.13
N THR A 175 12.50 -8.04 17.13
CA THR A 175 11.34 -8.92 16.97
C THR A 175 11.20 -9.84 18.18
N ARG A 176 10.06 -9.72 18.86
CA ARG A 176 9.73 -10.49 20.07
C ARG A 176 9.29 -11.91 19.73
N THR A 177 9.25 -12.79 20.73
CA THR A 177 8.51 -14.05 20.64
C THR A 177 7.24 -13.97 21.49
N ALA A 178 6.19 -14.68 21.07
CA ALA A 178 4.93 -14.73 21.80
C ALA A 178 4.20 -16.06 21.57
N PRO A 179 3.50 -16.61 22.58
CA PRO A 179 2.66 -17.79 22.37
C PRO A 179 1.50 -17.47 21.42
N ALA A 180 0.99 -18.49 20.73
CA ALA A 180 -0.14 -18.37 19.80
C ALA A 180 -1.38 -17.65 20.36
N ASN A 181 -1.66 -17.77 21.67
CA ASN A 181 -2.82 -17.17 22.35
C ASN A 181 -2.49 -15.84 23.06
N LYS A 182 -1.36 -15.20 22.74
CA LYS A 182 -0.89 -14.00 23.45
C LYS A 182 -1.94 -12.88 23.46
N GLN A 183 -2.28 -12.42 24.67
CA GLN A 183 -2.89 -11.11 24.89
C GLN A 183 -1.79 -10.06 25.08
N TRP A 184 -1.81 -9.02 24.26
CA TRP A 184 -0.94 -7.86 24.41
C TRP A 184 -1.61 -6.81 25.28
N LYS A 185 -0.82 -6.16 26.15
CA LYS A 185 -1.22 -4.97 26.90
C LYS A 185 -0.45 -3.79 26.33
N VAL A 186 -1.18 -2.77 25.88
CA VAL A 186 -0.61 -1.53 25.35
C VAL A 186 -0.96 -0.41 26.31
N ASP A 187 0.03 0.10 27.03
CA ASP A 187 -0.14 1.11 28.05
C ASP A 187 0.06 2.51 27.47
N PHE A 188 -0.80 3.45 27.88
CA PHE A 188 -0.79 4.85 27.47
C PHE A 188 -0.69 5.74 28.70
N ASN A 189 0.03 6.85 28.56
CA ASN A 189 0.22 7.80 29.66
C ASN A 189 -0.99 8.73 29.90
N ILE A 190 -1.97 8.73 29.00
CA ILE A 190 -3.19 9.56 29.07
C ILE A 190 -4.45 8.72 28.81
N PRO A 191 -5.60 9.05 29.44
CA PRO A 191 -6.88 8.40 29.15
C PRO A 191 -7.26 8.51 27.66
N LEU A 192 -7.63 7.38 27.07
CA LEU A 192 -8.02 7.25 25.67
C LEU A 192 -9.52 7.44 25.45
N SER A 193 -9.87 7.94 24.27
CA SER A 193 -11.24 7.96 23.78
C SER A 193 -11.66 6.56 23.37
N PRO A 194 -12.70 5.96 23.99
CA PRO A 194 -13.20 4.64 23.61
C PRO A 194 -13.59 4.53 22.13
N LEU A 195 -14.05 5.64 21.53
CA LEU A 195 -14.45 5.70 20.12
C LEU A 195 -13.28 5.50 19.15
N SER A 196 -12.05 5.74 19.60
CA SER A 196 -10.84 5.54 18.79
C SER A 196 -10.26 4.13 18.90
N ILE A 197 -10.77 3.30 19.82
CA ILE A 197 -10.30 1.94 20.06
C ILE A 197 -11.05 0.97 19.15
N THR A 198 -10.58 0.88 17.92
CA THR A 198 -11.21 0.07 16.87
C THR A 198 -10.18 -0.82 16.18
N LYS A 199 -10.65 -1.80 15.38
CA LYS A 199 -9.77 -2.68 14.60
C LYS A 199 -9.13 -1.97 13.40
N GLU A 200 -9.58 -0.77 13.07
CA GLU A 200 -8.97 0.10 12.08
C GLU A 200 -7.72 0.78 12.63
N ASN A 201 -7.75 1.16 13.91
CA ASN A 201 -6.67 1.90 14.58
C ASN A 201 -5.71 1.02 15.37
N ILE A 202 -6.14 -0.16 15.82
CA ILE A 202 -5.32 -1.11 16.55
C ILE A 202 -5.54 -2.50 15.96
N TYR A 203 -4.51 -3.06 15.34
CA TYR A 203 -4.62 -4.31 14.61
C TYR A 203 -3.31 -5.10 14.63
N VAL A 204 -3.42 -6.37 14.24
CA VAL A 204 -2.28 -7.25 13.99
C VAL A 204 -2.36 -7.74 12.54
N GLU A 205 -1.23 -7.71 11.84
CA GLU A 205 -1.09 -8.22 10.48
C GLU A 205 0.03 -9.26 10.41
N ASN A 206 -0.08 -10.22 9.50
CA ASN A 206 1.03 -11.12 9.20
C ASN A 206 2.02 -10.49 8.20
N SER A 207 3.11 -11.19 7.92
CA SER A 207 4.15 -10.78 6.96
C SER A 207 3.65 -10.56 5.52
N LYS A 208 2.42 -10.94 5.18
CA LYS A 208 1.77 -10.68 3.88
C LYS A 208 0.83 -9.47 3.91
N GLY A 209 0.69 -8.80 5.06
CA GLY A 209 -0.23 -7.67 5.26
C GLY A 209 -1.68 -8.11 5.51
N GLU A 210 -1.93 -9.39 5.75
CA GLU A 210 -3.28 -9.88 6.04
C GLU A 210 -3.65 -9.57 7.49
N ARG A 211 -4.81 -8.94 7.71
CA ARG A 211 -5.29 -8.58 9.05
C ARG A 211 -5.77 -9.81 9.80
N MET A 212 -5.24 -9.98 11.02
CA MET A 212 -5.65 -11.04 11.92
C MET A 212 -6.97 -10.68 12.63
N PRO A 213 -7.87 -11.64 12.85
CA PRO A 213 -9.18 -11.39 13.47
C PRO A 213 -9.07 -11.25 14.99
N ILE A 214 -8.29 -10.28 15.46
CA ILE A 214 -8.08 -9.95 16.86
C ILE A 214 -9.30 -9.24 17.47
N SER A 215 -9.35 -9.13 18.80
CA SER A 215 -10.27 -8.24 19.50
C SER A 215 -9.50 -7.23 20.36
N VAL A 216 -10.03 -6.01 20.44
CA VAL A 216 -9.45 -4.92 21.23
C VAL A 216 -10.41 -4.53 22.33
N LYS A 217 -9.90 -4.31 23.54
CA LYS A 217 -10.68 -3.86 24.70
C LYS A 217 -9.92 -2.80 25.47
N LEU A 218 -10.56 -1.65 25.69
CA LEU A 218 -10.04 -0.62 26.56
C LEU A 218 -10.30 -1.00 28.04
N SER A 219 -9.30 -0.81 28.89
CA SER A 219 -9.42 -0.97 30.34
C SER A 219 -10.34 0.09 30.97
N ASN A 220 -10.79 -0.16 32.19
CA ASN A 220 -11.67 0.75 32.93
C ASN A 220 -11.01 2.10 33.25
N ASP A 221 -9.69 2.12 33.45
CA ASP A 221 -8.91 3.35 33.67
C ASP A 221 -8.64 4.14 32.37
N LEU A 222 -9.11 3.62 31.22
CA LEU A 222 -8.94 4.17 29.88
C LEU A 222 -7.48 4.30 29.44
N LYS A 223 -6.53 3.68 30.12
CA LYS A 223 -5.09 3.83 29.84
C LYS A 223 -4.43 2.59 29.28
N THR A 224 -5.12 1.46 29.22
CA THR A 224 -4.58 0.20 28.72
C THR A 224 -5.49 -0.38 27.65
N VAL A 225 -4.93 -0.69 26.48
CA VAL A 225 -5.65 -1.49 25.47
C VAL A 225 -5.19 -2.93 25.56
N LEU A 226 -6.13 -3.84 25.77
CA LEU A 226 -5.94 -5.28 25.67
C LEU A 226 -6.20 -5.70 24.22
N VAL A 227 -5.22 -6.33 23.59
CA VAL A 227 -5.32 -6.88 22.24
C VAL A 227 -5.25 -8.40 22.34
N ASN A 228 -6.40 -9.05 22.17
CA ASN A 228 -6.50 -10.50 22.25
C ASN A 228 -6.18 -11.15 20.92
N ALA A 229 -5.42 -12.25 20.95
CA ALA A 229 -5.18 -13.09 19.80
C ALA A 229 -6.49 -13.56 19.11
N PRO A 230 -6.42 -13.98 17.83
CA PRO A 230 -7.51 -14.72 17.20
C PRO A 230 -7.95 -15.90 18.07
N SER A 231 -9.23 -16.30 17.99
CA SER A 231 -9.73 -17.48 18.71
C SER A 231 -8.97 -18.77 18.36
N ALA A 232 -8.51 -18.88 17.11
CA ALA A 232 -7.66 -19.97 16.63
C ALA A 232 -6.17 -19.82 17.01
N GLY A 233 -5.78 -18.70 17.61
CA GLY A 233 -4.39 -18.33 17.85
C GLY A 233 -3.65 -17.83 16.60
N TYR A 234 -2.45 -17.30 16.82
CA TYR A 234 -1.46 -17.03 15.77
C TYR A 234 -0.80 -18.35 15.32
N ARG A 235 -0.45 -18.44 14.03
CA ARG A 235 0.22 -19.65 13.49
C ARG A 235 1.67 -19.69 13.94
N SER A 236 2.07 -20.80 14.57
CA SER A 236 3.44 -20.98 15.06
C SER A 236 4.45 -20.86 13.91
N GLY A 237 5.57 -20.19 14.19
CA GLY A 237 6.65 -19.94 13.23
C GLY A 237 6.43 -18.72 12.32
N GLU A 238 5.23 -18.13 12.27
CA GLU A 238 4.95 -16.94 11.46
C GLU A 238 5.28 -15.64 12.20
N ASN A 239 5.62 -14.61 11.42
CA ASN A 239 5.88 -13.25 11.89
C ASN A 239 4.63 -12.38 11.76
N TYR A 240 4.40 -11.56 12.78
CA TYR A 240 3.28 -10.65 12.90
C TYR A 240 3.76 -9.26 13.32
N ARG A 241 2.97 -8.23 12.99
CA ARG A 241 3.17 -6.85 13.43
C ARG A 241 1.91 -6.34 14.11
N LEU A 242 2.03 -5.96 15.37
CA LEU A 242 1.04 -5.15 16.08
C LEU A 242 1.22 -3.70 15.67
N THR A 243 0.15 -3.05 15.24
CA THR A 243 0.12 -1.63 14.89
C THR A 243 -0.87 -0.89 15.79
N VAL A 244 -0.45 0.27 16.29
CA VAL A 244 -1.29 1.28 16.93
C VAL A 244 -1.13 2.56 16.12
N THR A 245 -2.18 2.97 15.40
CA THR A 245 -2.10 4.13 14.50
C THR A 245 -2.15 5.45 15.27
N LYS A 246 -1.68 6.52 14.63
CA LYS A 246 -1.79 7.89 15.13
C LYS A 246 -3.22 8.39 15.35
N TYR A 247 -4.20 7.66 14.83
CA TYR A 247 -5.63 7.96 14.96
C TYR A 247 -6.27 7.42 16.25
N VAL A 248 -5.52 6.66 17.07
CA VAL A 248 -5.88 6.47 18.48
C VAL A 248 -5.79 7.82 19.18
N THR A 249 -6.89 8.26 19.80
CA THR A 249 -6.97 9.60 20.41
C THR A 249 -7.25 9.50 21.91
N SER A 250 -6.76 10.51 22.64
CA SER A 250 -7.14 10.74 24.03
C SER A 250 -8.59 11.18 24.16
N THR A 251 -9.12 11.18 25.38
CA THR A 251 -10.43 11.78 25.69
C THR A 251 -10.52 13.28 25.36
N LYS A 252 -9.38 13.94 25.14
CA LYS A 252 -9.27 15.34 24.70
C LYS A 252 -9.09 15.48 23.18
N GLY A 253 -9.20 14.40 22.41
CA GLY A 253 -9.05 14.40 20.95
C GLY A 253 -7.60 14.47 20.44
N MET A 254 -6.60 14.49 21.32
CA MET A 254 -5.19 14.46 20.91
C MET A 254 -4.79 13.04 20.46
N GLY A 255 -4.27 12.90 19.24
CA GLY A 255 -3.73 11.64 18.71
C GLY A 255 -2.25 11.42 19.02
N LEU A 256 -1.73 10.23 18.66
CA LEU A 256 -0.28 9.99 18.73
C LEU A 256 0.46 10.83 17.68
N ARG A 257 1.74 11.13 17.92
CA ARG A 257 2.56 11.88 16.96
C ARG A 257 2.83 11.09 15.67
N LYS A 258 2.96 9.77 15.81
CA LYS A 258 3.20 8.81 14.73
C LYS A 258 2.61 7.47 15.13
N ASP A 259 2.47 6.58 14.17
CA ASP A 259 2.11 5.20 14.42
C ASP A 259 3.19 4.51 15.27
N PHE A 260 2.75 3.56 16.09
CA PHE A 260 3.59 2.64 16.82
C PHE A 260 3.46 1.25 16.21
N TYR A 261 4.60 0.58 16.04
CA TYR A 261 4.67 -0.78 15.53
C TYR A 261 5.52 -1.65 16.45
N MET A 262 5.15 -2.92 16.57
CA MET A 262 5.97 -3.94 17.23
C MET A 262 5.83 -5.25 16.46
N THR A 263 6.96 -5.86 16.12
CA THR A 263 6.98 -7.17 15.46
C THR A 263 7.14 -8.29 16.48
N PHE A 264 6.51 -9.44 16.21
CA PHE A 264 6.68 -10.65 17.00
C PHE A 264 6.55 -11.91 16.15
N LYS A 265 7.25 -12.96 16.54
CA LYS A 265 7.13 -14.31 16.00
C LYS A 265 6.28 -15.16 16.93
N ALA A 266 5.25 -15.81 16.39
CA ALA A 266 4.42 -16.72 17.16
C ALA A 266 5.16 -18.04 17.41
N GLN A 267 5.04 -18.57 18.63
CA GLN A 267 5.56 -19.85 19.07
C GLN A 267 4.42 -20.77 19.49
#